data_AF-A0A9P7ERP3-F1
#
_entry.id   AF-A0A9P7ERP3-F1
#
_cell.length_a   1.000
_cell.length_b   1.000
_cell.length_c   1.000
_cell.angle_alpha   90.00
_cell.angle_beta   90.00
_cell.angle_gamma   90.00
#
_symmetry.space_group_name_H-M   'P 1'
#
loop_
_entity.id
_entity.type
_entity.pdbx_description
1 polymer ?
#
loop_
_entity_poly.entity_id
_entity_poly.type
_entity_poly.pdbx_seq_one_letter_code
_entity_poly.pdbx_strand_id
1 'polypeptide(L)'
;TGRAHQDLQCYIVGLIAGAAPRQFVIVIRALMDVRYMVQSPSPDENLLAHIDRSLLIFHKNKDIIISLKAWMGTKKPINNWFIPKL
;
A
#
# COMPACT_ATOMS: atom_id res chain seq x y z
N THR A 1 -15.09 4.98 -11.69
CA THR A 1 -13.91 5.71 -12.17
C THR A 1 -12.66 5.29 -11.38
N GLY A 2 -11.97 4.24 -11.81
CA GLY A 2 -10.75 3.75 -11.13
C GLY A 2 -9.51 4.63 -11.36
N ARG A 3 -9.44 5.27 -12.53
CA ARG A 3 -8.31 6.14 -12.93
C ARG A 3 -8.20 7.41 -12.07
N ALA A 4 -9.29 8.14 -11.87
CA ALA A 4 -9.29 9.34 -11.02
C ALA A 4 -8.90 9.02 -9.56
N HIS A 5 -9.29 7.86 -9.05
CA HIS A 5 -8.89 7.42 -7.72
C HIS A 5 -7.39 7.12 -7.66
N GLN A 6 -6.84 6.46 -8.70
CA GLN A 6 -5.41 6.19 -8.82
C GLN A 6 -4.57 7.48 -8.94
N ASP A 7 -5.05 8.48 -9.69
CA ASP A 7 -4.34 9.75 -9.86
C ASP A 7 -4.26 10.53 -8.55
N LEU A 8 -5.39 10.61 -7.81
CA LEU A 8 -5.44 11.22 -6.48
C LEU A 8 -4.49 10.50 -5.51
N GLN A 9 -4.47 9.17 -5.59
CA GLN A 9 -3.60 8.31 -4.81
C GLN A 9 -2.11 8.57 -5.11
N CYS A 10 -1.72 8.64 -6.38
CA CYS A 10 -0.36 9.01 -6.79
C CYS A 10 0.04 10.41 -6.30
N TYR A 11 -0.89 11.36 -6.36
CA TYR A 11 -0.68 12.72 -5.85
C TYR A 11 -0.42 12.72 -4.33
N ILE A 12 -1.21 11.97 -3.56
CA ILE A 12 -1.03 11.86 -2.10
C ILE A 12 0.34 11.26 -1.77
N VAL A 13 0.78 10.22 -2.49
CA VAL A 13 2.11 9.62 -2.28
C VAL A 13 3.23 10.64 -2.56
N GLY A 14 3.10 11.42 -3.64
CA GLY A 14 4.05 12.49 -3.96
C GLY A 14 4.08 13.59 -2.88
N LEU A 15 2.90 13.97 -2.38
CA LEU A 15 2.76 14.98 -1.32
C LEU A 15 3.46 14.56 -0.03
N ILE A 16 3.28 13.30 0.41
CA ILE A 16 3.91 12.81 1.64
C ILE A 16 5.40 12.49 1.47
N ALA A 17 5.90 12.34 0.24
CA ALA A 17 7.29 11.96 -0.01
C ALA A 17 8.32 12.97 0.54
N GLY A 18 7.95 14.26 0.62
CA GLY A 18 8.79 15.30 1.19
C GLY A 18 8.69 15.47 2.71
N ALA A 19 7.69 14.87 3.35
CA ALA A 19 7.37 15.12 4.76
C ALA A 19 7.39 13.87 5.65
N ALA A 20 7.19 12.68 5.07
CA ALA A 20 7.11 11.42 5.80
C ALA A 20 8.41 10.60 5.70
N PRO A 21 8.69 9.70 6.66
CA PRO A 21 9.83 8.80 6.57
C PRO A 21 9.79 7.98 5.28
N ARG A 22 10.95 7.81 4.62
CA ARG A 22 11.05 7.09 3.35
C ARG A 22 10.39 5.70 3.38
N GLN A 23 10.60 4.95 4.47
CA GLN A 23 9.99 3.62 4.63
C GLN A 23 8.47 3.68 4.68
N PHE A 24 7.89 4.70 5.32
CA PHE A 24 6.44 4.90 5.35
C PHE A 24 5.88 5.14 3.95
N VAL A 25 6.52 6.02 3.18
CA VAL A 25 6.12 6.32 1.79
C VAL A 25 6.18 5.06 0.92
N ILE A 26 7.21 4.23 1.08
CA ILE A 26 7.36 2.94 0.38
C ILE A 26 6.22 1.99 0.70
N VAL A 27 5.83 1.85 1.97
CA VAL A 27 4.73 0.95 2.36
C VAL A 27 3.40 1.44 1.81
N ILE A 28 3.13 2.74 1.93
CA ILE A 28 1.88 3.32 1.44
C ILE A 28 1.77 3.13 -0.08
N ARG A 29 2.86 3.35 -0.81
CA ARG A 29 2.92 3.08 -2.25
C ARG A 29 2.64 1.62 -2.58
N ALA A 30 3.36 0.69 -1.95
CA ALA A 30 3.19 -0.75 -2.19
C ALA A 30 1.76 -1.22 -1.89
N LEU A 31 1.15 -0.70 -0.83
CA LEU A 31 -0.23 -0.99 -0.45
C LEU A 31 -1.24 -0.52 -1.51
N MET A 32 -0.99 0.64 -2.11
CA MET A 32 -1.84 1.22 -3.16
C MET A 32 -1.70 0.46 -4.47
N ASP A 33 -0.47 0.10 -4.84
CA ASP A 33 -0.18 -0.71 -6.02
C ASP A 33 -0.91 -2.07 -5.92
N VAL A 34 -0.83 -2.77 -4.77
CA VAL A 34 -1.60 -4.02 -4.56
C VAL A 34 -3.09 -3.80 -4.75
N ARG A 35 -3.69 -2.81 -4.06
CA ARG A 35 -5.14 -2.56 -4.12
C ARG A 35 -5.64 -2.20 -5.50
N TYR A 36 -4.85 -1.49 -6.29
CA TYR A 36 -5.22 -1.13 -7.65
C TYR A 36 -5.10 -2.34 -8.58
N MET A 37 -4.00 -3.09 -8.49
CA MET A 37 -3.73 -4.20 -9.40
C MET A 37 -4.69 -5.36 -9.22
N VAL A 38 -5.12 -5.66 -7.99
CA VAL A 38 -6.15 -6.70 -7.75
C VAL A 38 -7.52 -6.32 -8.32
N GLN A 39 -7.76 -5.06 -8.70
CA GLN A 39 -8.98 -4.61 -9.37
C GLN A 39 -8.88 -4.68 -10.90
N SER A 40 -7.74 -5.12 -11.46
CA SER A 40 -7.59 -5.26 -12.90
C SER A 40 -8.55 -6.34 -13.44
N PRO A 41 -9.37 -6.05 -14.47
CA PRO A 41 -10.34 -6.99 -15.02
C PRO A 41 -9.69 -8.15 -15.78
N SER A 42 -8.42 -8.02 -16.17
CA SER A 42 -7.67 -9.03 -16.93
C SER A 42 -6.24 -9.13 -16.38
N PRO A 43 -6.00 -9.94 -15.33
CA PRO A 43 -4.66 -10.14 -14.81
C PRO A 43 -3.80 -10.92 -15.81
N ASP A 44 -2.60 -10.42 -16.09
CA ASP A 44 -1.56 -11.13 -16.82
C ASP A 44 -0.41 -11.52 -15.86
N GLU A 45 0.52 -12.34 -16.33
CA GLU A 45 1.65 -12.81 -15.51
C GLU A 45 2.53 -11.66 -15.00
N ASN A 46 2.66 -10.58 -15.77
CA ASN A 46 3.41 -9.40 -15.37
C ASN A 46 2.74 -8.67 -14.20
N LEU A 47 1.41 -8.55 -14.23
CA LEU A 47 0.61 -7.97 -13.18
C LEU A 47 0.69 -8.82 -11.90
N LEU A 48 0.61 -10.15 -12.03
CA LEU A 48 0.76 -11.06 -10.89
C LEU A 48 2.14 -10.93 -10.24
N ALA A 49 3.22 -10.93 -11.03
CA ALA A 49 4.58 -10.72 -10.52
C ALA A 49 4.75 -9.35 -9.84
N HIS A 50 4.04 -8.33 -10.34
CA HIS A 50 4.06 -7.01 -9.72
C HIS A 50 3.30 -6.97 -8.40
N ILE A 51 2.14 -7.64 -8.32
CA ILE A 51 1.39 -7.82 -7.08
C ILE A 51 2.26 -8.52 -6.05
N ASP A 52 2.95 -9.60 -6.43
CA ASP A 52 3.81 -10.36 -5.52
C ASP A 52 4.96 -9.51 -4.97
N ARG A 53 5.62 -8.75 -5.86
CA ARG A 53 6.67 -7.82 -5.46
C ARG A 53 6.14 -6.76 -4.50
N SER A 54 4.95 -6.23 -4.76
CA SER A 54 4.34 -5.18 -3.94
C SER A 54 3.90 -5.72 -2.57
N LEU A 55 3.36 -6.95 -2.52
CA LEU A 55 3.06 -7.65 -1.28
C LEU A 55 4.32 -7.90 -0.43
N LEU A 56 5.42 -8.32 -1.07
CA LEU A 56 6.69 -8.50 -0.38
C LEU A 56 7.22 -7.18 0.21
N ILE A 57 7.16 -6.09 -0.57
CA ILE A 57 7.58 -4.75 -0.10
C ILE A 57 6.72 -4.29 1.07
N PHE A 58 5.40 -4.48 0.97
CA PHE A 58 4.46 -4.14 2.03
C PHE A 58 4.77 -4.92 3.32
N HIS A 59 4.88 -6.24 3.24
CA HIS A 59 5.13 -7.08 4.41
C HIS A 59 6.47 -6.82 5.08
N LYS A 60 7.51 -6.47 4.32
CA LYS A 60 8.83 -6.10 4.86
C LYS A 60 8.85 -4.78 5.62
N ASN A 61 7.92 -3.86 5.32
CA ASN A 61 8.01 -2.49 5.83
C ASN A 61 6.79 -2.07 6.66
N LYS A 62 5.68 -2.84 6.70
CA LYS A 62 4.42 -2.47 7.36
C LYS A 62 4.53 -2.07 8.84
N ASP A 63 5.59 -2.50 9.53
CA ASP A 63 5.80 -2.19 10.94
C ASP A 63 5.99 -0.68 11.17
N ILE A 64 6.48 0.07 10.17
CA ILE A 64 6.59 1.53 10.22
C ILE A 64 5.21 2.21 10.37
N ILE A 65 4.15 1.62 9.81
CA ILE A 65 2.79 2.16 9.94
C ILE A 65 2.30 2.02 11.38
N ILE A 66 2.63 0.90 12.03
CA ILE A 66 2.29 0.63 13.43
C ILE A 66 3.10 1.54 14.35
N SER A 67 4.41 1.69 14.10
CA SER A 67 5.29 2.53 14.93
C SER A 67 4.90 4.01 14.87
N LEU A 68 4.44 4.49 13.70
CA LEU A 68 3.92 5.85 13.53
C LEU A 68 2.48 6.01 14.01
N LYS A 69 1.86 4.96 14.57
CA LYS A 69 0.46 4.94 15.01
C LYS A 69 -0.52 5.41 13.92
N ALA A 70 -0.14 5.24 12.65
CA ALA A 70 -0.91 5.68 11.50
C ALA A 70 -2.09 4.74 11.19
N TRP A 71 -2.12 3.56 11.80
CA TRP A 71 -3.17 2.56 11.62
C TRP A 71 -3.67 2.06 12.98
N MET A 72 -4.53 2.88 13.60
CA MET A 72 -5.08 2.67 14.94
C MET A 72 -6.61 2.57 14.88
N GLY A 73 -7.17 1.61 15.62
CA GLY A 73 -8.57 1.62 16.00
C GLY A 73 -8.77 2.53 17.21
N THR A 74 -10.00 2.59 17.73
CA THR A 74 -10.38 3.47 18.86
C THR A 74 -9.48 3.35 20.09
N LYS A 75 -8.84 2.21 20.34
CA LYS A 75 -7.94 2.02 21.49
C LYS A 75 -6.65 1.23 21.22
N LYS A 76 -6.52 0.55 20.08
CA LYS A 76 -5.42 -0.38 19.77
C LYS A 76 -5.04 -0.35 18.30
N PRO A 77 -3.80 -0.70 17.93
CA PRO A 77 -3.42 -0.89 16.53
C PRO A 77 -4.32 -1.95 15.88
N ILE A 78 -4.78 -1.70 14.65
CA ILE A 78 -5.52 -2.72 13.91
C ILE A 78 -4.49 -3.62 13.22
N ASN A 79 -4.34 -4.85 13.72
CA ASN A 79 -3.36 -5.80 13.20
C ASN A 79 -3.87 -6.62 12.00
N ASN A 80 -5.18 -6.58 11.74
CA ASN A 80 -5.81 -7.30 10.63
C ASN A 80 -5.82 -6.41 9.39
N TRP A 81 -4.81 -6.59 8.53
CA TRP A 81 -4.64 -5.79 7.33
C TRP A 81 -5.59 -6.16 6.19
N PHE A 82 -6.23 -7.34 6.24
CA PHE A 82 -7.05 -7.91 5.17
C PHE A 82 -6.34 -7.96 3.81
N ILE A 83 -5.02 -8.12 3.83
CA ILE A 83 -4.17 -8.27 2.65
C ILE A 83 -3.67 -9.72 2.65
N PRO A 84 -3.79 -10.44 1.52
CA PRO A 84 -3.27 -11.80 1.39
C PRO A 84 -1.80 -11.87 1.76
N LYS A 85 -1.43 -12.88 2.55
CA LYS A 85 -0.03 -13.26 2.73
C LYS A 85 0.31 -14.25 1.62
N LEU A 86 1.47 -14.05 0.99
CA LEU A 86 2.10 -15.09 0.17
C LEU A 86 2.70 -16.16 1.10
#